data_AF-A0A0W0GC72-F1
#
_entry.id   AF-A0A0W0GC72-F1
#
_cell.length_a   1.000
_cell.length_b   1.000
_cell.length_c   1.000
_cell.angle_alpha   90.00
_cell.angle_beta   90.00
_cell.angle_gamma   90.00
#
_symmetry.space_group_name_H-M   'P 1'
#
loop_
_entity.id
_entity.type
_entity.pdbx_description
1 polymer ?
#
loop_
_entity_poly.entity_id
_entity_poly.type
_entity_poly.pdbx_seq_one_letter_code
_entity_poly.pdbx_strand_id
1 'polypeptide(L)' 'MQRIDDSDLSRISYTDGWRQKTGSTAHFNFTDHVTNVTDSQAVFRFLGTYVEVHGELRFVAGQHADLQKLVFYD' A
#
# COMPACT_ATOMS: atom_id res chain seq x y z
N MET A 1 10.96 5.47 15.54
CA MET A 1 10.15 4.78 14.52
C MET A 1 10.52 5.36 13.16
N GLN A 2 11.05 4.56 12.25
CA GLN A 2 11.36 5.01 10.90
C GLN A 2 10.09 4.94 10.04
N ARG A 3 9.74 6.03 9.36
CA ARG A 3 8.64 6.03 8.37
C ARG A 3 9.21 5.65 7.00
N ILE A 4 8.53 4.73 6.32
CA ILE A 4 8.80 4.34 4.94
C ILE A 4 7.63 4.88 4.12
N ASP A 5 7.94 5.59 3.04
CA ASP A 5 6.95 6.19 2.14
C ASP A 5 6.63 5.26 0.99
N ASP A 6 5.44 5.36 0.39
CA ASP A 6 5.02 4.50 -0.72
C ASP A 6 5.93 4.63 -1.96
N SER A 7 6.65 5.76 -2.07
CA SER A 7 7.65 6.01 -3.11
C SER A 7 9.07 5.52 -2.79
N ASP A 8 9.31 4.93 -1.61
CA ASP A 8 10.63 4.38 -1.23
C ASP A 8 10.87 3.00 -1.89
N LEU A 9 11.12 3.03 -3.21
CA LEU A 9 11.34 1.83 -4.04
C LEU A 9 12.57 1.00 -3.64
N SER A 10 13.43 1.53 -2.76
CA SER A 10 14.53 0.75 -2.18
C SER A 10 14.06 -0.23 -1.10
N ARG A 11 12.88 0.01 -0.51
CA ARG A 11 12.31 -0.77 0.59
C ARG A 11 10.97 -1.40 0.26
N ILE A 12 10.25 -0.86 -0.73
CA ILE A 12 8.97 -1.36 -1.18
C ILE A 12 9.06 -1.78 -2.64
N SER A 13 8.52 -2.95 -2.96
CA SER A 13 8.30 -3.38 -4.34
C SER A 13 6.83 -3.71 -4.56
N TYR A 14 6.32 -3.30 -5.72
CA TYR A 14 4.94 -3.53 -6.13
C TYR A 14 4.91 -4.47 -7.33
N THR A 15 3.93 -5.36 -7.40
CA THR A 15 3.65 -6.12 -8.62
C THR A 15 2.93 -5.24 -9.66
N ASP A 16 2.57 -5.81 -10.81
CA ASP A 16 1.80 -5.09 -11.82
C ASP A 16 0.44 -4.59 -11.29
N GLY A 17 -0.01 -3.45 -11.82
CA GLY A 17 -1.32 -2.84 -11.54
C GLY A 17 -1.31 -1.70 -10.51
N TRP A 18 -0.23 -1.53 -9.77
CA TRP A 18 -0.08 -0.39 -8.85
C TRP A 18 0.25 0.90 -9.59
N ARG A 19 -0.32 2.00 -9.11
CA ARG A 19 -0.01 3.36 -9.60
C ARG A 19 0.12 4.32 -8.45
N GLN A 20 1.10 5.21 -8.54
CA GLN A 20 1.19 6.34 -7.63
C GLN A 20 0.12 7.38 -7.98
N LYS A 21 -0.52 7.91 -6.95
CA LYS A 21 -1.41 9.05 -7.03
C LYS A 21 -0.79 10.18 -6.21
N THR A 22 -0.84 11.40 -6.73
CA THR A 22 -0.33 12.60 -6.08
C THR A 22 -1.47 13.54 -5.71
N GLY A 23 -1.22 14.41 -4.71
CA GLY A 23 -2.14 15.47 -4.32
C GLY A 23 -3.22 15.05 -3.30
N SER A 24 -3.03 13.91 -2.61
CA SER A 24 -3.91 13.52 -1.51
C SER A 24 -3.57 14.35 -0.28
N THR A 25 -4.48 15.18 0.22
CA THR A 25 -4.22 15.98 1.44
C THR A 25 -4.30 15.17 2.74
N ALA A 26 -4.83 13.94 2.67
CA ALA A 26 -5.06 13.07 3.81
C ALA A 26 -3.95 12.04 4.05
N HIS A 27 -3.11 11.78 3.04
CA HIS A 27 -2.10 10.73 3.09
C HIS A 27 -0.69 11.31 3.28
N PHE A 28 0.21 10.46 3.79
CA PHE A 28 1.57 10.88 4.12
C PHE A 28 2.29 11.36 2.85
N ASN A 29 3.08 12.43 2.97
CA ASN A 29 3.76 13.10 1.85
C ASN A 29 2.90 13.48 0.64
N PHE A 30 1.58 13.52 0.81
CA PHE A 30 0.62 13.81 -0.25
C PHE A 30 0.60 12.78 -1.39
N THR A 31 1.06 11.55 -1.13
CA THR A 31 1.12 10.44 -2.09
C THR A 31 0.48 9.17 -1.56
N ASP A 32 -0.05 8.39 -2.49
CA ASP A 32 -0.57 7.06 -2.21
C ASP A 32 -0.31 6.14 -3.41
N HIS A 33 0.02 4.89 -3.13
CA HIS A 33 0.05 3.81 -4.12
C HIS A 33 -1.26 3.04 -4.07
N VAL A 34 -1.93 2.95 -5.20
CA VAL A 34 -3.24 2.29 -5.29
C VAL A 34 -3.25 1.27 -6.41
N THR A 35 -3.97 0.18 -6.19
CA THR A 35 -4.30 -0.81 -7.22
C THR A 35 -5.78 -1.18 -7.09
N ASN A 36 -6.40 -1.52 -8.21
CA ASN A 36 -7.71 -2.17 -8.26
C ASN A 36 -7.62 -3.53 -8.97
N VAL A 37 -6.40 -4.03 -9.19
CA VAL A 37 -6.12 -5.32 -9.79
C VAL A 37 -6.07 -6.36 -8.67
N THR A 38 -6.88 -7.41 -8.81
CA THR A 38 -6.91 -8.55 -7.88
C THR A 38 -5.54 -9.24 -7.86
N ASP A 39 -5.14 -9.76 -6.70
CA ASP A 39 -3.86 -10.45 -6.45
C ASP A 39 -2.59 -9.62 -6.62
N SER A 40 -2.69 -8.31 -6.88
CA SER A 40 -1.55 -7.40 -6.79
C SER A 40 -0.99 -7.35 -5.35
N GLN A 41 0.33 -7.29 -5.21
CA GLN A 41 1.02 -7.32 -3.92
C GLN A 41 1.92 -6.08 -3.75
N ALA A 42 2.04 -5.62 -2.51
CA ALA A 42 3.08 -4.69 -2.06
C ALA A 42 3.96 -5.44 -1.05
N VAL A 43 5.27 -5.49 -1.31
CA VAL A 43 6.25 -6.22 -0.49
C VAL A 43 7.20 -5.23 0.16
N PHE A 44 7.28 -5.28 1.49
CA PHE A 44 8.09 -4.38 2.31
C PHE A 44 9.28 -5.14 2.89
N ARG A 45 10.47 -4.53 2.86
CA ARG A 45 11.64 -5.02 3.61
C ARG A 45 11.88 -4.11 4.80
N PHE A 46 11.86 -4.68 6.01
CA PHE A 46 12.09 -3.95 7.25
C PHE A 46 13.08 -4.67 8.16
N LEU A 47 13.81 -3.90 8.96
CA LEU A 47 14.67 -4.41 10.03
C LEU A 47 14.06 -3.97 11.35
N GLY A 48 13.45 -4.90 12.07
CA GLY A 48 12.80 -4.63 13.35
C GLY A 48 11.91 -5.77 13.79
N THR A 49 11.19 -5.54 14.89
CA THR A 49 10.26 -6.52 15.48
C THR A 49 8.79 -6.12 15.30
N TYR A 50 8.53 -4.98 14.66
CA TYR A 50 7.21 -4.41 14.51
C TYR A 50 7.10 -3.61 13.21
N VAL A 51 5.94 -3.73 12.55
CA VAL A 51 5.55 -2.96 11.38
C VAL A 51 4.11 -2.47 11.57
N GLU A 52 3.84 -1.24 11.17
CA GLU A 52 2.50 -0.66 11.10
C GLU A 52 2.27 -0.16 9.67
N VAL A 53 1.14 -0.54 9.08
CA VAL A 53 0.78 -0.17 7.71
C VAL A 53 -0.49 0.67 7.76
N HIS A 54 -0.41 1.88 7.20
CA HIS A 54 -1.55 2.78 7.04
C HIS A 54 -1.99 2.78 5.59
N GLY A 55 -3.30 2.67 5.35
CA GLY A 55 -3.88 2.71 4.02
C GLY A 55 -5.37 3.04 4.07
N GLU A 56 -5.94 3.35 2.90
CA GLU A 56 -7.38 3.60 2.74
C GLU A 56 -8.00 2.46 1.92
N LEU A 57 -9.11 1.92 2.41
CA LEU A 57 -9.97 1.06 1.61
C LEU A 57 -11.07 1.92 0.98
N ARG A 58 -11.04 2.07 -0.35
CA ARG A 58 -12.10 2.75 -1.08
C ARG A 58 -13.17 1.75 -1.52
N PHE A 59 -14.35 1.86 -0.94
CA PHE A 59 -15.53 1.13 -1.39
C PHE A 59 -16.21 1.89 -2.53
N VAL A 60 -16.33 1.26 -3.70
CA VAL A 60 -17.20 1.74 -4.77
C VAL A 60 -18.50 0.94 -4.68
N ALA A 61 -19.64 1.63 -4.52
CA ALA A 61 -20.94 0.97 -4.47
C ALA A 61 -21.17 0.11 -5.73
N GLY A 62 -21.44 -1.18 -5.54
CA GLY A 62 -21.72 -2.13 -6.63
C GLY A 62 -20.55 -3.01 -7.09
N GLN A 63 -19.33 -2.83 -6.56
CA GLN A 63 -18.24 -3.80 -6.72
C GLN A 63 -18.10 -4.65 -5.45
N HIS A 64 -18.02 -5.98 -5.61
CA HIS A 64 -17.67 -6.87 -4.51
C HIS A 64 -16.29 -6.46 -3.98
N ALA A 65 -16.24 -6.04 -2.72
CA ALA A 65 -14.99 -5.77 -2.05
C ALA A 65 -14.36 -7.12 -1.69
N ASP A 66 -13.53 -7.66 -2.59
CA ASP A 66 -12.53 -8.61 -2.17
C ASP A 66 -11.57 -7.84 -1.27
N LEU A 67 -11.69 -8.06 0.04
CA LEU A 67 -10.72 -7.56 1.00
C LEU A 67 -9.36 -8.09 0.56
N GLN A 68 -8.52 -7.22 -0.02
CA GLN A 68 -7.14 -7.57 -0.29
C GLN A 68 -6.49 -7.83 1.07
N LYS A 69 -6.36 -9.11 1.41
CA LYS A 69 -5.78 -9.56 2.65
C LYS A 69 -4.32 -9.11 2.66
N LEU A 70 -3.98 -8.17 3.53
CA LEU A 70 -2.60 -7.84 3.79
C LEU A 70 -1.99 -9.00 4.58
N VAL A 71 -1.26 -9.88 3.88
CA VAL A 71 -0.55 -11.01 4.48
C VAL A 71 0.89 -10.59 4.73
N PHE A 72 1.31 -10.64 6.01
CA PHE A 72 2.72 -10.54 6.37
C PHE A 72 3.27 -11.96 6.51
N TYR A 73 4.42 -12.22 5.87
CA TYR A 73 5.21 -13.43 6.09
C TYR A 73 6.45 -13.04 6.91
N ASP A 74 6.90 -13.95 7.77
CA ASP A 74 8.14 -13.87 8.54
C ASP A 74 9.39 -14.26 7.74
#